data_AF-A0A379FJR0-F1
#
_entry.id   AF-A0A379FJR0-F1
#
_cell.length_a   1.000
_cell.length_b   1.000
_cell.length_c   1.000
_cell.angle_alpha   90.00
_cell.angle_beta   90.00
_cell.angle_gamma   90.00
#
_symmetry.space_group_name_H-M   'P 1'
#
loop_
_entity.id
_entity.type
_entity.pdbx_description
1 polymer ?
#
loop_
_entity_poly.entity_id
_entity_poly.type
_entity_poly.pdbx_seq_one_letter_code
_entity_poly.pdbx_strand_id
1 'polypeptide(L)' 'MTFVETALKNVIVNSEKNQLTDAQLAYQQAHYHYEVIRPIIALFGATERLLNNRADFFLERENSPRFSGFHFG' A
#
# COMPACT_ATOMS: atom_id res chain seq x y z
N MET A 1 -12.64 6.77 -11.59
CA MET A 1 -11.62 6.39 -10.59
C MET A 1 -11.35 4.91 -10.72
N THR A 2 -10.10 4.49 -10.58
CA THR A 2 -9.73 3.06 -10.61
C THR A 2 -10.03 2.41 -9.26
N PHE A 3 -10.23 1.08 -9.24
CA PHE A 3 -10.57 0.36 -8.00
C PHE A 3 -9.52 0.54 -6.89
N VAL A 4 -8.23 0.61 -7.23
CA VAL A 4 -7.13 0.89 -6.28
C VAL A 4 -7.33 2.26 -5.63
N GLU A 5 -7.60 3.29 -6.42
CA GLU A 5 -7.74 4.66 -5.95
C GLU A 5 -8.93 4.82 -5.00
N THR A 6 -10.06 4.18 -5.33
CA THR A 6 -11.24 4.18 -4.47
C THR A 6 -10.96 3.46 -3.14
N ALA A 7 -10.30 2.31 -3.16
CA ALA A 7 -9.98 1.58 -1.94
C ALA A 7 -9.00 2.35 -1.04
N LEU A 8 -7.96 2.99 -1.62
CA LEU A 8 -7.03 3.85 -0.88
C LEU A 8 -7.73 5.06 -0.24
N LYS A 9 -8.69 5.68 -0.93
CA LYS A 9 -9.51 6.75 -0.34
C LYS A 9 -10.31 6.26 0.86
N ASN A 10 -10.85 5.06 0.80
CA ASN A 10 -11.57 4.47 1.92
C ASN A 10 -10.64 4.18 3.11
N VAL A 11 -9.37 3.80 2.87
CA VAL A 11 -8.38 3.68 3.96
C VAL A 11 -8.25 5.00 4.71
N ILE A 12 -8.05 6.10 3.99
CA ILE A 12 -7.89 7.45 4.59
C ILE A 12 -9.15 7.83 5.38
N VAL A 13 -10.33 7.77 4.75
CA VAL A 13 -11.61 8.16 5.37
C VAL A 13 -11.90 7.34 6.63
N ASN A 14 -11.68 6.02 6.58
CA ASN A 14 -11.94 5.15 7.73
C ASN A 14 -10.89 5.36 8.84
N SER A 15 -9.64 5.68 8.49
CA SER A 15 -8.58 5.99 9.46
C SER A 15 -8.87 7.30 10.20
N GLU A 16 -9.27 8.36 9.48
CA GLU A 16 -9.65 9.65 10.07
C GLU A 16 -10.85 9.53 11.03
N LYS A 17 -11.72 8.55 10.80
CA LYS A 17 -12.88 8.24 11.64
C LYS A 17 -12.57 7.24 12.77
N ASN A 18 -11.33 6.80 12.95
CA ASN A 18 -10.92 5.76 13.89
C ASN A 18 -11.65 4.41 13.71
N GLN A 19 -12.11 4.11 12.49
CA GLN A 19 -12.77 2.85 12.14
C GLN A 19 -11.73 1.81 11.72
N LEU A 20 -10.98 1.29 12.69
CA LEU A 20 -9.82 0.43 12.43
C LEU A 20 -10.13 -0.80 11.56
N THR A 21 -11.22 -1.51 11.85
CA THR A 21 -11.63 -2.70 11.06
C THR A 21 -11.93 -2.34 9.61
N ASP A 22 -12.64 -1.23 9.39
CA ASP A 22 -13.03 -0.78 8.04
C ASP A 22 -11.81 -0.24 7.27
N ALA A 23 -10.87 0.40 7.96
CA ALA A 23 -9.60 0.85 7.37
C ALA A 23 -8.75 -0.35 6.95
N GLN A 24 -8.68 -1.39 7.77
CA GLN A 24 -7.94 -2.61 7.46
C GLN A 24 -8.55 -3.37 6.28
N LEU A 25 -9.89 -3.46 6.20
CA LEU A 25 -10.58 -4.07 5.06
C LEU A 25 -10.33 -3.28 3.77
N ALA A 26 -10.44 -1.95 3.82
CA ALA A 26 -10.17 -1.08 2.67
C ALA A 26 -8.73 -1.23 2.19
N TYR A 27 -7.79 -1.39 3.12
CA TYR A 27 -6.38 -1.61 2.81
C TYR A 27 -6.14 -2.93 2.07
N GLN A 28 -6.75 -4.02 2.54
CA GLN A 28 -6.67 -5.31 1.86
C GLN A 28 -7.23 -5.24 0.44
N GLN A 29 -8.34 -4.52 0.23
CA GLN A 29 -8.90 -4.30 -1.10
C GLN A 29 -7.96 -3.49 -2.00
N ALA A 30 -7.35 -2.43 -1.47
CA ALA A 30 -6.39 -1.62 -2.21
C ALA A 30 -5.18 -2.46 -2.66
N HIS A 31 -4.63 -3.27 -1.76
CA HIS A 31 -3.51 -4.17 -2.05
C HIS A 31 -3.90 -5.24 -3.09
N TYR A 32 -5.08 -5.84 -2.97
CA TYR A 32 -5.60 -6.78 -3.96
C TYR A 32 -5.68 -6.14 -5.36
N HIS A 33 -6.28 -4.96 -5.48
CA HIS A 33 -6.40 -4.28 -6.76
C HIS A 33 -5.04 -3.85 -7.33
N TYR A 34 -4.08 -3.50 -6.46
CA TYR A 34 -2.70 -3.21 -6.86
C TYR A 34 -2.03 -4.46 -7.45
N GLU A 35 -2.12 -5.62 -6.78
CA GLU A 35 -1.52 -6.86 -7.29
C GLU A 35 -2.09 -7.28 -8.66
N VAL A 36 -3.37 -7.01 -8.92
CA VAL A 36 -3.98 -7.24 -10.26
C VAL A 36 -3.30 -6.43 -11.37
N ILE A 37 -2.91 -5.17 -11.08
CA ILE A 37 -2.29 -4.28 -12.08
C ILE A 37 -0.75 -4.25 -11.99
N ARG A 38 -0.18 -4.98 -11.03
CA ARG A 38 1.26 -4.98 -10.75
C ARG A 38 2.15 -5.28 -11.96
N PRO A 39 1.79 -6.17 -12.92
CA PRO A 39 2.60 -6.35 -14.13
C PRO A 39 2.79 -5.07 -14.94
N ILE A 40 1.81 -4.16 -14.93
CA ILE A 40 1.90 -2.85 -15.59
C ILE A 40 2.76 -1.90 -14.76
N ILE A 41 2.57 -1.89 -13.43
CA ILE A 41 3.35 -1.04 -12.53
C ILE A 41 4.83 -1.42 -12.51
N ALA A 42 5.16 -2.71 -12.68
CA ALA A 42 6.53 -3.20 -12.75
C ALA A 42 7.33 -2.60 -13.93
N LEU A 43 6.68 -2.11 -14.98
CA LEU A 43 7.32 -1.35 -16.07
C LEU A 43 7.90 -0.02 -15.56
N PHE A 44 7.38 0.50 -14.44
CA PHE A 44 7.81 1.70 -13.75
C PHE A 44 8.58 1.31 -12.49
N GLY A 45 9.76 0.71 -12.65
CA GLY A 45 10.51 0.08 -11.55
C GLY A 45 10.78 0.93 -10.30
N ALA A 46 10.82 2.27 -10.42
CA ALA A 46 10.90 3.16 -9.26
C ALA A 46 9.59 3.19 -8.45
N THR A 47 8.45 3.26 -9.13
CA THR A 47 7.11 3.22 -8.54
C THR A 47 6.83 1.87 -7.90
N GLU A 48 7.15 0.78 -8.60
CA GLU A 48 7.00 -0.58 -8.06
C GLU A 48 7.79 -0.75 -6.77
N ARG A 49 9.04 -0.30 -6.76
CA ARG A 49 9.87 -0.36 -5.55
C ARG A 49 9.24 0.44 -4.42
N LEU A 50 8.83 1.68 -4.66
CA LEU A 50 8.22 2.51 -3.62
C LEU A 50 6.93 1.92 -3.04
N LEU A 51 6.08 1.33 -3.86
CA LEU A 51 4.79 0.78 -3.42
C LEU A 51 4.89 -0.60 -2.76
N ASN A 52 5.88 -1.41 -3.13
CA ASN A 52 5.99 -2.82 -2.74
C ASN A 52 7.34 -3.15 -2.10
N ASN A 53 7.95 -2.15 -1.46
CA ASN A 53 9.11 -2.36 -0.60
C ASN A 53 8.73 -3.26 0.58
N ARG A 54 9.61 -4.22 0.89
CA ARG A 54 9.51 -5.04 2.09
C ARG A 54 10.56 -4.60 3.10
N ALA A 55 10.29 -4.77 4.39
CA ALA A 55 11.19 -4.32 5.45
C ALA A 55 12.57 -5.00 5.34
N ASP A 56 12.62 -6.26 4.92
CA ASP A 56 13.85 -7.02 4.71
C ASP A 56 14.78 -6.46 3.62
N PHE A 57 14.32 -5.53 2.79
CA PHE A 57 15.17 -4.80 1.83
C PHE A 57 16.06 -3.75 2.51
N PHE A 58 15.80 -3.40 3.78
CA PHE A 58 16.53 -2.37 4.52
C PHE A 58 17.25 -2.97 5.73
N LEU A 59 18.48 -2.51 5.99
CA LEU A 59 19.26 -2.87 7.19
C LEU A 59 18.51 -2.53 8.48
N GLU A 60 17.85 -1.37 8.50
CA GLU A 60 17.05 -0.87 9.63
C GLU A 60 15.63 -1.43 9.67
N ARG A 61 15.27 -2.23 8.66
CA ARG A 61 13.97 -2.87 8.50
C ARG A 61 12.79 -1.90 8.63
N GLU A 62 11.84 -2.18 9.51
CA GLU A 62 10.64 -1.38 9.77
C GLU A 62 10.98 0.04 10.25
N ASN A 63 12.16 0.23 10.85
CA ASN A 63 12.62 1.55 11.31
C ASN A 63 13.27 2.38 10.19
N SER A 64 13.45 1.83 8.99
CA SER A 64 14.08 2.58 7.90
C SER A 64 13.17 3.72 7.45
N PRO A 65 13.67 4.97 7.32
CA PRO A 65 12.87 6.08 6.80
C PRO A 65 12.48 5.91 5.32
N ARG A 66 13.03 4.89 4.65
CA ARG A 66 12.72 4.52 3.27
C ARG A 66 11.67 3.40 3.18
N PHE A 67 11.33 2.76 4.29
CA PHE A 67 10.31 1.73 4.33
C PHE A 67 8.93 2.39 4.25
N SER A 68 8.18 2.08 3.19
CA SER A 68 6.85 2.62 2.91
C SER A 68 6.10 1.70 1.95
N GLY A 69 4.84 2.00 1.67
CA GLY A 69 4.01 1.24 0.73
C GLY A 69 3.20 0.13 1.42
N PHE A 70 2.79 -0.89 0.65
CA PHE A 70 1.82 -1.91 1.06
C PHE A 70 2.33 -2.93 2.10
N HIS A 71 3.57 -2.83 2.54
CA HIS A 71 4.08 -3.67 3.65
C HIS A 71 4.40 -2.86 4.89
N PHE A 72 4.21 -1.53 4.86
CA PHE A 72 4.38 -0.66 6.01
C PHE A 72 3.25 -0.89 7.02
N GLY A 73 3.60 -1.23 8.27
CA GLY A 73 2.67 -1.59 9.35
C GLY A 73 3.04 -0.93 10.66
#